data_AF-A0A1E7H1K3-F1
#
_entry.id   AF-A0A1E7H1K3-F1
#
_cell.length_a   1.000
_cell.length_b   1.000
_cell.length_c   1.000
_cell.angle_alpha   90.00
_cell.angle_beta   90.00
_cell.angle_gamma   90.00
#
_symmetry.space_group_name_H-M   'P 1'
#
loop_
_entity.id
_entity.type
_entity.pdbx_description
1 polymer ?
#
loop_
_entity_poly.entity_id
_entity_poly.type
_entity_poly.pdbx_seq_one_letter_code
_entity_poly.pdbx_strand_id
1 'polypeptide(L)' 'MEEEIKLMPYEQAKKIVAEIVDEEHLTEPNLRIFTVYADKGESICWFDAEEMLKEAGVKKLEDAYDFILHQIPDWRD' A
#
# COMPACT_ATOMS: atom_id res chain seq x y z
N MET A 1 20.33 11.47 -6.97
CA MET A 1 19.15 12.29 -6.68
C MET A 1 18.10 11.31 -6.24
N GLU A 2 17.78 11.29 -4.95
CA GLU A 2 16.62 10.54 -4.46
C GLU A 2 15.40 11.26 -5.03
N GLU A 3 14.65 10.61 -5.91
CA GLU A 3 13.38 11.12 -6.38
C GLU A 3 12.46 11.17 -5.15
N GLU A 4 12.12 12.38 -4.69
CA GLU A 4 11.15 12.55 -3.61
C GLU A 4 9.81 12.03 -4.09
N ILE A 5 9.48 10.79 -3.70
CA ILE A 5 8.20 10.17 -3.97
C ILE A 5 7.14 11.05 -3.30
N LYS A 6 6.34 11.75 -4.12
CA LYS A 6 5.22 12.52 -3.61
C LYS A 6 4.14 11.57 -3.15
N LEU A 7 3.64 11.79 -1.93
CA LEU A 7 2.54 11.02 -1.39
C LEU A 7 1.22 11.72 -1.71
N MET A 8 0.23 10.91 -2.05
CA MET A 8 -1.13 11.38 -2.27
C MET A 8 -1.74 11.85 -0.94
N PRO A 9 -2.57 12.92 -0.93
CA PRO A 9 -3.31 13.29 0.27
C PRO A 9 -4.18 12.12 0.77
N TYR A 10 -4.16 11.87 2.07
CA TYR A 10 -4.92 10.78 2.71
C TYR A 10 -6.42 10.76 2.30
N GLU A 11 -7.07 11.93 2.25
CA GLU A 11 -8.47 12.05 1.84
C GLU A 11 -8.72 11.63 0.38
N GLN A 12 -7.71 11.74 -0.47
CA GLN A 12 -7.77 11.28 -1.85
C GLN A 12 -7.48 9.78 -1.93
N ALA A 13 -6.45 9.30 -1.21
CA ALA A 13 -6.15 7.88 -1.09
C ALA A 13 -7.38 7.08 -0.65
N LYS A 14 -8.06 7.55 0.41
CA LYS A 14 -9.28 6.92 0.94
C LYS A 14 -10.46 6.86 -0.05
N LYS A 15 -10.49 7.73 -1.07
CA LYS A 15 -11.55 7.73 -2.10
C LYS A 15 -11.26 6.79 -3.26
N ILE A 16 -9.99 6.54 -3.54
CA ILE A 16 -9.54 5.76 -4.70
C ILE A 16 -9.30 4.31 -4.28
N VAL A 17 -8.70 4.09 -3.12
CA VAL A 17 -8.45 2.74 -2.62
C VAL A 17 -9.76 2.05 -2.33
N ALA A 18 -9.99 0.94 -3.02
CA ALA A 18 -11.13 0.08 -2.78
C ALA A 18 -10.77 -1.05 -1.82
N GLU A 19 -9.61 -1.65 -1.98
CA GLU A 19 -9.15 -2.74 -1.14
C GLU A 19 -7.62 -2.79 -1.04
N ILE A 20 -7.14 -3.34 0.07
CA ILE A 20 -5.74 -3.70 0.27
C ILE A 20 -5.73 -5.19 0.58
N VAL A 21 -5.00 -5.96 -0.21
CA VAL A 21 -5.00 -7.42 -0.15
C VAL A 21 -3.62 -7.92 0.23
N ASP A 22 -3.58 -8.87 1.16
CA ASP A 22 -2.37 -9.59 1.57
C ASP A 22 -2.13 -10.74 0.60
N GLU A 23 -1.10 -10.62 -0.23
CA GLU A 23 -0.78 -11.54 -1.31
C GLU A 23 0.67 -12.02 -1.23
N GLU A 24 0.99 -13.15 -1.85
CA GLU A 24 2.38 -13.56 -2.07
C GLU A 24 2.92 -12.85 -3.33
N HIS A 25 4.18 -12.38 -3.26
CA HIS A 25 4.82 -11.75 -4.39
C HIS A 25 4.97 -12.73 -5.56
N LEU A 26 4.61 -12.27 -6.77
CA LEU A 26 4.49 -13.14 -7.96
C LEU A 26 5.77 -13.88 -8.33
N THR A 27 6.94 -13.30 -8.06
CA THR A 27 8.26 -13.86 -8.44
C THR A 27 9.13 -14.23 -7.26
N GLU A 28 8.78 -13.81 -6.05
CA GLU A 28 9.60 -14.01 -4.84
C GLU A 28 8.81 -14.86 -3.84
N PRO A 29 9.08 -16.18 -3.79
CA PRO A 29 8.33 -17.07 -2.92
C PRO A 29 8.57 -16.72 -1.46
N ASN A 30 7.52 -16.79 -0.64
CA ASN A 30 7.49 -16.39 0.77
C ASN A 30 7.60 -14.88 1.05
N LEU A 31 7.71 -14.03 0.03
CA LEU A 31 7.60 -12.58 0.22
C LEU A 31 6.11 -12.21 0.25
N ARG A 32 5.67 -11.62 1.36
CA ARG A 32 4.29 -11.14 1.49
C ARG A 32 4.23 -9.67 1.13
N ILE A 33 3.23 -9.31 0.33
CA ILE A 33 3.00 -7.93 -0.10
C ILE A 33 1.57 -7.50 0.23
N PHE A 34 1.40 -6.20 0.43
CA PHE A 34 0.10 -5.56 0.45
C PHE A 34 -0.14 -4.90 -0.90
N THR A 35 -0.98 -5.51 -1.73
CA THR A 35 -1.39 -4.92 -3.01
C THR A 35 -2.56 -4.00 -2.77
N VAL A 36 -2.43 -2.74 -3.20
CA VAL A 36 -3.47 -1.73 -3.10
C VAL A 36 -4.22 -1.66 -4.43
N TYR A 37 -5.52 -1.92 -4.40
CA TYR A 37 -6.38 -1.86 -5.58
C TYR A 37 -7.28 -0.63 -5.55
N ALA A 38 -7.43 -0.02 -6.73
CA ALA A 38 -8.43 1.01 -6.97
C ALA A 38 -9.83 0.39 -7.12
N ASP A 39 -10.84 1.24 -7.05
CA ASP A 39 -12.26 0.97 -7.28
C ASP A 39 -12.62 0.37 -8.65
N LYS A 40 -11.68 0.27 -9.58
CA LYS A 40 -11.81 -0.45 -10.85
C LYS A 40 -11.18 -1.86 -10.87
N GLY A 41 -10.65 -2.32 -9.75
CA GLY A 41 -9.86 -3.56 -9.66
C GLY A 41 -8.45 -3.42 -10.24
N GLU A 42 -8.00 -2.20 -10.48
CA GLU A 42 -6.65 -1.90 -10.99
C GLU A 42 -5.68 -1.81 -9.80
N SER A 43 -4.58 -2.56 -9.83
CA SER A 43 -3.52 -2.44 -8.82
C SER A 43 -2.81 -1.09 -8.97
N ILE A 44 -2.80 -0.29 -7.91
CA ILE A 44 -2.18 1.04 -7.86
C ILE A 44 -0.70 0.91 -7.50
N CYS A 45 -0.42 0.21 -6.40
CA CYS A 45 0.91 0.00 -5.86
C CYS A 45 0.91 -1.25 -4.97
N TRP A 46 2.09 -1.67 -4.57
CA TRP A 46 2.29 -2.73 -3.60
C TRP A 46 3.36 -2.32 -2.60
N PHE A 47 3.25 -2.85 -1.38
CA PHE A 47 4.22 -2.64 -0.32
C PHE A 47 4.69 -3.97 0.24
N ASP A 48 5.90 -4.03 0.78
CA ASP A 48 6.31 -5.16 1.62
C ASP A 48 5.43 -5.21 2.89
N ALA A 49 4.82 -6.36 3.13
CA ALA A 49 3.89 -6.52 4.24
C ALA A 49 4.61 -6.45 5.60
N GLU A 50 5.81 -7.03 5.72
CA GLU A 50 6.56 -7.04 6.97
C GLU A 50 7.06 -5.64 7.33
N GLU A 51 7.51 -4.88 6.34
CA GLU A 51 7.94 -3.49 6.51
C GLU A 51 6.78 -2.61 6.99
N MET A 52 5.64 -2.63 6.29
CA MET A 52 4.48 -1.80 6.65
C MET A 52 3.94 -2.12 8.04
N LEU A 53 3.86 -3.40 8.41
CA LEU A 53 3.42 -3.79 9.75
C LEU A 53 4.39 -3.30 10.83
N LYS A 54 5.70 -3.40 10.57
CA LYS A 54 6.74 -2.95 11.49
C LYS A 54 6.72 -1.44 11.67
N GLU A 55 6.60 -0.67 10.59
CA GLU A 55 6.54 0.79 10.64
C GLU A 55 5.25 1.30 11.31
N ALA A 56 4.11 0.67 11.03
CA ALA A 56 2.85 0.95 11.72
C ALA A 56 2.86 0.50 13.19
N GLY A 57 3.81 -0.35 13.60
CA GLY A 57 3.89 -0.89 14.97
C GLY A 57 2.78 -1.89 15.29
N VAL A 58 2.22 -2.55 14.29
CA VAL A 58 1.10 -3.49 14.39
C VAL A 58 1.46 -4.86 13.82
N LYS A 59 0.55 -5.84 13.90
CA LYS A 59 0.80 -7.23 13.46
C LYS A 59 -0.15 -7.73 12.39
N LYS A 60 -1.19 -6.96 12.05
CA LYS A 60 -2.24 -7.36 11.12
C LYS A 60 -2.51 -6.23 10.13
N LEU A 61 -2.86 -6.60 8.91
CA LEU A 61 -3.22 -5.66 7.85
C LEU A 61 -4.38 -4.74 8.25
N GLU A 62 -5.41 -5.29 8.91
CA GLU A 62 -6.58 -4.55 9.39
C GLU A 62 -6.18 -3.36 10.28
N ASP A 63 -5.16 -3.53 11.12
CA ASP A 63 -4.65 -2.51 12.03
C ASP A 63 -3.69 -1.53 11.32
N ALA A 64 -3.08 -1.94 10.20
CA ALA A 64 -2.16 -1.14 9.39
C ALA A 64 -2.85 -0.36 8.26
N TYR A 65 -4.13 -0.64 7.99
CA TYR A 65 -4.84 -0.11 6.82
C TYR A 65 -4.75 1.43 6.73
N ASP A 66 -4.99 2.12 7.84
CA ASP A 66 -4.93 3.58 7.90
C ASP A 66 -3.52 4.11 7.65
N PHE A 67 -2.50 3.45 8.19
CA PHE A 67 -1.10 3.79 7.95
C PHE A 67 -0.74 3.64 6.47
N ILE A 68 -1.15 2.53 5.84
CA ILE A 68 -0.85 2.27 4.42
C ILE A 68 -1.47 3.35 3.52
N LEU A 69 -2.68 3.84 3.83
CA LEU A 69 -3.30 4.94 3.08
C LEU A 69 -2.47 6.24 3.11
N HIS A 70 -1.69 6.48 4.18
CA HIS A 70 -0.79 7.62 4.27
C HIS A 70 0.50 7.45 3.45
N GLN A 71 0.83 6.23 3.04
CA GLN A 71 2.04 5.90 2.27
C GLN A 71 1.79 5.79 0.76
N ILE A 72 0.55 6.02 0.29
CA ILE A 72 0.21 5.84 -1.12
C ILE A 72 0.92 6.89 -1.97
N PRO A 73 1.75 6.48 -2.94
CA PRO A 73 2.41 7.41 -3.84
C PRO A 73 1.38 8.10 -4.74
N ASP A 74 1.64 9.36 -5.07
CA ASP A 74 0.90 10.05 -6.10
C ASP A 74 1.34 9.54 -7.47
N TRP A 75 0.53 8.65 -8.05
CA TRP A 75 0.76 8.01 -9.35
C TRP A 75 0.15 8.81 -10.51
N ARG A 76 -0.51 9.93 -10.22
CA ARG A 76 -1.11 10.82 -11.22
C ARG A 76 -0.15 11.97 -11.52
N ASP A 77 0.79 11.72 -12.42
CA ASP A 77 1.57 12.77 -13.09
C ASP A 77 0.71 13.54 -14.11
#